data_AF-A0A2S2NWZ9-F1
#
_entry.id   AF-A0A2S2NWZ9-F1
#
_cell.length_a   1.000
_cell.length_b   1.000
_cell.length_c   1.000
_cell.angle_alpha   90.00
_cell.angle_beta   90.00
_cell.angle_gamma   90.00
#
_symmetry.space_group_name_H-M   'P 1'
#
loop_
_entity.id
_entity.type
_entity.pdbx_description
1 polymer ?
#
loop_
_entity_poly.entity_id
_entity_poly.type
_entity_poly.pdbx_seq_one_letter_code
_entity_poly.pdbx_strand_id
1 'polypeptide(L)'
;IDLTTSTILQKECCELIQTLVAEHNDLYLKYSKQHLRPKYHFILHYHTMIKKFGPLVNLWCMRFEAKHRISKISANSSSNRRNICMSLAIRQQLLLKNLFIKGNLGN
;
A
#
# COMPACT_ATOMS: atom_id res chain seq x y z
N ILE A 1 5.97 8.12 13.35
CA ILE A 1 5.36 7.33 12.24
C ILE A 1 5.03 8.20 11.03
N ASP A 2 5.13 9.54 11.12
CA ASP A 2 4.56 10.48 10.14
C ASP A 2 5.15 10.50 8.72
N LEU A 3 6.46 10.36 8.51
CA LEU A 3 7.04 10.74 7.22
C LEU A 3 6.75 9.77 6.07
N THR A 4 6.68 8.46 6.30
CA THR A 4 6.45 7.48 5.22
C THR A 4 4.98 7.28 4.90
N THR A 5 4.09 7.64 5.83
CA THR A 5 2.63 7.52 5.70
C THR A 5 1.93 8.84 5.41
N SER A 6 2.65 9.96 5.44
CA SER A 6 2.07 11.27 5.10
C SER A 6 1.71 11.35 3.62
N THR A 7 0.56 11.96 3.33
CA THR A 7 0.07 12.25 1.98
C THR A 7 0.70 13.50 1.38
N ILE A 8 1.35 14.33 2.19
CA ILE A 8 1.98 15.59 1.80
C ILE A 8 3.36 15.66 2.47
N LEU A 9 4.40 15.89 1.67
CA LEU A 9 5.78 15.95 2.14
C LEU A 9 6.47 17.20 1.61
N GLN A 10 7.18 17.88 2.49
CA GLN A 10 8.09 18.96 2.13
C GLN A 10 9.42 18.36 1.63
N LYS A 11 10.23 19.16 0.95
CA LYS A 11 11.45 18.67 0.30
C LYS A 11 12.51 18.24 1.33
N GLU A 12 12.57 18.95 2.43
CA GLU A 12 13.44 18.75 3.59
C GLU A 12 13.17 17.38 4.25
N CYS A 13 11.94 16.88 4.17
CA CYS A 13 11.59 15.55 4.67
C CYS A 13 12.37 14.42 3.98
N CYS A 14 12.82 14.62 2.73
CA CYS A 14 13.58 13.60 1.99
C CYS A 14 14.95 13.35 2.62
N GLU A 15 15.64 14.43 3.00
CA GLU A 15 16.94 14.37 3.65
C GLU A 15 16.81 13.82 5.07
N LEU A 16 15.76 14.24 5.78
CA LEU A 16 15.45 13.72 7.12
C LEU A 16 15.25 12.19 7.12
N ILE A 17 14.54 11.64 6.12
CA ILE A 17 14.35 10.18 6.02
C ILE A 17 15.69 9.46 5.85
N GLN A 18 16.59 10.01 5.03
CA GLN A 18 17.90 9.40 4.82
C GLN A 18 18.68 9.28 6.14
N THR A 19 18.72 10.37 6.92
CA THR A 19 19.39 10.39 8.23
C THR A 19 18.74 9.43 9.22
N LEU A 20 17.41 9.49 9.35
CA LEU A 20 16.67 8.62 10.29
C LEU A 20 16.82 7.13 9.96
N VAL A 21 16.89 6.78 8.68
CA VAL A 21 17.08 5.39 8.25
C VAL A 21 18.49 4.90 8.55
N ALA A 22 19.51 5.74 8.34
CA ALA A 22 20.88 5.41 8.69
C ALA A 22 21.03 5.18 10.20
N GLU A 23 20.53 6.12 11.02
CA GLU A 23 20.52 6.00 12.48
C GLU A 23 19.77 4.75 12.94
N HIS A 24 18.60 4.48 12.36
CA HIS A 24 17.83 3.29 12.69
C HIS A 24 18.59 2.00 12.40
N ASN A 25 19.25 1.90 11.24
CA ASN A 25 20.02 0.71 10.85
C ASN A 25 21.21 0.49 11.80
N ASP A 26 21.92 1.56 12.16
CA ASP A 26 23.05 1.51 13.09
C ASP A 26 22.62 1.05 14.48
N LEU A 27 21.52 1.63 15.00
CA LEU A 27 20.95 1.22 16.27
C LEU A 27 20.47 -0.24 16.23
N TYR A 28 19.82 -0.65 15.14
CA TYR A 28 19.35 -2.03 14.98
C TYR A 28 20.51 -3.02 15.02
N LEU A 29 21.61 -2.75 14.29
CA LEU A 29 22.81 -3.58 14.32
C LEU A 29 23.42 -3.65 15.72
N LYS A 30 23.52 -2.50 16.40
CA LYS A 30 24.10 -2.38 17.75
C LYS A 30 23.33 -3.18 18.80
N TYR A 31 22.00 -3.10 18.80
CA TYR A 31 21.17 -3.70 19.86
C TYR A 31 20.65 -5.09 19.51
N SER A 32 20.30 -5.35 18.25
CA SER A 32 19.71 -6.63 17.86
C SER A 32 20.75 -7.73 17.68
N LYS A 33 22.02 -7.40 17.42
CA LYS A 33 23.09 -8.36 17.04
C LYS A 33 22.68 -9.32 15.91
N GLN A 34 21.74 -8.89 15.06
CA GLN A 34 21.22 -9.65 13.92
C GLN A 34 21.62 -8.95 12.61
N HIS A 35 21.59 -9.69 11.51
CA HIS A 35 21.83 -9.13 10.19
C HIS A 35 20.65 -8.31 9.69
N LEU A 36 20.95 -7.28 8.89
CA LEU A 36 19.93 -6.49 8.20
C LEU A 36 19.19 -7.35 7.19
N ARG A 37 17.87 -7.41 7.34
CA ARG A 37 16.98 -8.07 6.37
C ARG A 37 16.86 -7.25 5.09
N PRO A 38 16.45 -7.85 3.95
CA PRO A 38 16.24 -7.12 2.69
C PRO A 38 15.32 -5.89 2.82
N LYS A 39 14.36 -5.90 3.76
CA LYS A 39 13.49 -4.76 4.04
C LYS A 39 14.25 -3.48 4.39
N TYR A 40 15.35 -3.59 5.13
CA TYR A 40 16.19 -2.45 5.52
C TYR A 40 16.91 -1.85 4.31
N HIS A 41 17.32 -2.69 3.35
CA HIS A 41 17.89 -2.22 2.08
C HIS A 41 16.85 -1.44 1.25
N PHE A 42 15.59 -1.90 1.20
CA PHE A 42 14.55 -1.17 0.46
C PHE A 42 14.25 0.20 1.05
N ILE A 43 14.27 0.32 2.38
CA ILE A 43 14.02 1.60 3.07
C ILE A 43 15.13 2.62 2.77
N LEU A 44 16.37 2.19 2.52
CA LEU A 44 17.44 3.10 2.06
C LEU A 44 17.07 3.82 0.76
N HIS A 45 16.28 3.21 -0.12
CA HIS A 45 15.86 3.85 -1.38
C HIS A 45 14.65 4.78 -1.21
N TYR A 46 14.06 4.89 -0.02
CA TYR A 46 12.83 5.68 0.16
C TYR A 46 13.07 7.17 -0.07
N HIS A 47 14.25 7.70 0.28
CA HIS A 47 14.56 9.11 0.03
C HIS A 47 14.58 9.44 -1.49
N THR A 48 15.14 8.56 -2.32
CA THR A 48 15.17 8.76 -3.78
C THR A 48 13.77 8.58 -4.38
N MET A 49 13.01 7.60 -3.90
CA MET A 49 11.64 7.35 -4.33
C MET A 49 10.72 8.54 -4.01
N ILE A 50 10.82 9.10 -2.81
CA ILE A 50 10.01 10.27 -2.43
C ILE A 50 10.38 11.48 -3.27
N LYS A 51 11.67 11.71 -3.52
CA LYS A 51 12.14 12.82 -4.35
C LYS A 51 11.65 12.71 -5.80
N LYS A 52 11.50 11.50 -6.33
CA LYS A 52 11.11 11.26 -7.74
C LYS A 52 9.60 11.13 -7.95
N PHE A 53 8.90 10.46 -7.04
CA PHE A 53 7.49 10.07 -7.19
C PHE A 53 6.56 10.76 -6.19
N GLY A 54 7.12 11.50 -5.23
CA GLY A 54 6.36 12.13 -4.16
C GLY A 54 6.00 11.16 -3.03
N PRO A 55 4.92 11.44 -2.28
CA PRO A 55 4.53 10.69 -1.09
C PRO A 55 4.30 9.19 -1.35
N LEU A 56 5.02 8.32 -0.62
CA LEU A 56 4.97 6.86 -0.78
C LEU A 56 3.59 6.26 -0.46
N VAL A 57 2.82 6.92 0.39
CA VAL A 57 1.44 6.54 0.73
C VAL A 57 0.51 6.53 -0.49
N ASN A 58 0.85 7.24 -1.56
CA ASN A 58 0.04 7.22 -2.79
C ASN A 58 0.44 6.05 -3.70
N LEU A 59 1.60 5.44 -3.48
CA LEU A 59 2.17 4.37 -4.30
C LEU A 59 1.97 2.97 -3.69
N TRP A 60 1.69 2.89 -2.39
CA TRP A 60 1.57 1.61 -1.69
C TRP A 60 0.32 0.81 -2.07
N CYS A 61 0.35 -0.50 -1.81
CA CYS A 61 -0.71 -1.42 -2.23
C CYS A 61 -1.87 -1.58 -1.23
N MET A 62 -1.88 -0.85 -0.11
CA MET A 62 -2.86 -1.03 0.97
C MET A 62 -4.31 -0.87 0.50
N ARG A 63 -4.57 0.04 -0.45
CA ARG A 63 -5.91 0.24 -1.03
C ARG A 63 -6.37 -0.96 -1.88
N PHE A 64 -5.45 -1.59 -2.61
CA PHE A 64 -5.75 -2.78 -3.40
C PHE A 64 -6.04 -3.97 -2.48
N GLU A 65 -5.26 -4.14 -1.41
CA GLU A 65 -5.51 -5.18 -0.41
C GLU A 65 -6.85 -5.00 0.32
N ALA A 66 -7.22 -3.75 0.64
CA ALA A 66 -8.53 -3.46 1.20
C ALA A 66 -9.66 -3.86 0.23
N LYS A 67 -9.51 -3.58 -1.07
CA LYS A 67 -10.49 -3.99 -2.10
C LYS A 67 -10.61 -5.52 -2.22
N HIS A 68 -9.52 -6.27 -2.05
CA HIS A 68 -9.54 -7.74 -2.10
C HIS A 68 -10.48 -8.38 -1.05
N ARG A 69 -10.73 -7.71 0.09
CA ARG A 69 -11.65 -8.22 1.12
C ARG A 69 -13.05 -8.51 0.56
N ILE A 70 -13.59 -7.63 -0.29
CA ILE A 70 -14.93 -7.77 -0.87
C ILE A 70 -15.00 -9.02 -1.76
N SER A 71 -13.95 -9.25 -2.56
CA SER A 71 -13.83 -10.44 -3.40
C SER A 71 -13.74 -11.72 -2.56
N LYS A 72 -12.97 -11.73 -1.46
CA LYS A 72 -12.86 -12.89 -0.56
C LYS A 72 -14.20 -13.26 0.08
N ILE A 73 -14.94 -12.27 0.59
CA ILE A 73 -16.28 -12.49 1.16
C ILE A 73 -17.21 -13.09 0.10
N SER A 74 -17.20 -12.51 -1.10
CA SER A 74 -18.04 -12.98 -2.21
C SER A 74 -17.69 -14.40 -2.65
N ALA A 75 -16.40 -14.74 -2.67
CA ALA A 75 -15.92 -16.07 -3.02
C ALA A 75 -16.38 -17.12 -2.01
N ASN A 76 -16.30 -16.80 -0.71
CA ASN A 76 -16.74 -17.68 0.37
C ASN A 76 -18.26 -17.89 0.37
N SER A 77 -19.03 -16.85 0.06
CA SER A 77 -20.50 -16.92 0.02
C SER A 77 -21.07 -17.64 -1.21
N SER A 78 -20.32 -17.68 -2.31
CA SER A 78 -20.76 -18.39 -3.51
C SER A 78 -20.78 -19.89 -3.22
N SER A 79 -21.67 -20.67 -3.85
CA SER A 79 -21.62 -22.14 -3.85
C SER A 79 -20.96 -22.71 -5.11
N ASN A 80 -20.87 -21.91 -6.19
CA ASN A 80 -20.22 -22.32 -7.44
C ASN A 80 -18.71 -22.09 -7.37
N ARG A 81 -17.93 -23.13 -7.71
CA ARG A 81 -16.44 -23.12 -7.73
C ARG A 81 -15.82 -23.38 -9.10
N ARG A 82 -16.64 -23.60 -10.15
CA ARG A 82 -16.13 -23.99 -11.47
C ARG A 82 -15.26 -22.91 -12.12
N ASN A 83 -15.63 -21.64 -11.97
CA ASN A 83 -14.81 -20.50 -12.38
C ASN A 83 -15.02 -19.31 -11.43
N ILE A 84 -14.26 -19.30 -10.34
CA ILE A 84 -14.39 -18.31 -9.28
C ILE A 84 -13.99 -16.91 -9.76
N CYS A 85 -12.92 -16.80 -10.57
CA CYS A 85 -12.44 -15.52 -11.09
C CYS A 85 -13.48 -14.85 -11.97
N MET A 86 -14.11 -15.59 -12.89
CA MET A 86 -15.20 -15.06 -13.73
C MET A 86 -16.40 -14.62 -12.89
N SER A 87 -16.79 -15.42 -11.90
CA SER A 87 -17.90 -15.08 -11.00
C SER A 87 -17.64 -13.79 -10.20
N LEU A 88 -16.42 -13.62 -9.67
CA LEU A 88 -16.01 -12.42 -8.96
C LEU A 88 -15.95 -11.20 -9.88
N ALA A 89 -15.45 -11.35 -11.11
CA ALA A 89 -15.39 -10.28 -12.09
C ALA A 89 -16.79 -9.77 -12.47
N ILE A 90 -17.73 -10.68 -12.76
CA ILE A 90 -19.13 -10.34 -13.06
C ILE A 90 -19.76 -9.61 -11.89
N ARG A 91 -19.56 -10.09 -10.66
CA ARG A 91 -20.09 -9.45 -9.45
C ARG A 91 -19.54 -8.02 -9.29
N GLN A 92 -18.25 -7.82 -9.49
CA GLN A 92 -17.64 -6.49 -9.44
C GLN A 92 -18.21 -5.55 -10.51
N GLN A 93 -18.43 -6.06 -11.73
CA GLN A 93 -19.04 -5.29 -12.81
C GLN A 93 -20.48 -4.87 -12.48
N LEU A 94 -21.27 -5.75 -11.87
CA LEU A 94 -22.63 -5.45 -11.41
C LEU A 94 -22.66 -4.39 -10.29
N LEU A 95 -21.73 -4.47 -9.33
CA LEU A 95 -21.58 -3.45 -8.28
C LEU A 95 -21.25 -2.08 -8.87
N LEU A 96 -20.33 -2.04 -9.83
CA LEU A 96 -19.94 -0.81 -10.52
C LEU A 96 -21.10 -0.24 -11.35
N LYS A 97 -21.83 -1.08 -12.09
CA LYS A 97 -23.06 -0.67 -12.81
C LYS A 97 -24.07 -0.03 -11.87
N ASN A 98 -24.31 -0.64 -10.71
CA ASN A 98 -25.25 -0.13 -9.71
C ASN A 98 -24.83 1.26 -9.18
N LEU A 99 -23.53 1.45 -8.93
CA LEU A 99 -22.99 2.73 -8.52
C LEU A 99 -23.26 3.84 -9.55
N PHE A 100 -23.02 3.56 -10.84
CA PHE A 100 -23.28 4.52 -11.91
C PHE A 100 -24.76 4.86 -12.05
N ILE A 101 -25.64 3.86 -11.99
CA ILE A 101 -27.10 4.08 -12.07
C ILE A 101 -27.60 4.96 -10.92
N LYS A 102 -27.03 4.79 -9.71
CA LYS A 102 -27.41 5.59 -8.55
C LYS A 102 -26.89 7.03 -8.60
N GLY A 103 -26.06 7.40 -9.58
CA GLY A 103 -25.43 8.72 -9.64
C GLY A 103 -24.53 9.04 -8.45
N ASN A 104 -24.15 8.01 -7.67
CA ASN A 104 -23.44 8.17 -6.39
C ASN A 104 -21.92 8.29 -6.59
N LEU A 105 -21.48 8.86 -7.72
CA LEU A 105 -20.13 9.40 -7.81
C LEU A 105 -20.14 10.67 -6.97
N GLY A 106 -19.71 10.57 -5.72
CA GLY A 106 -19.50 11.74 -4.89
C GLY A 106 -18.64 12.77 -5.63
N ASN A 107 -19.01 14.05 -5.46
CA ASN A 107 -18.09 15.16 -5.69
C ASN A 107 -16.79 14.96 -4.89
#